data_AF-A0A4V6S0T7-F1
#
_entry.id   AF-A0A4V6S0T7-F1
#
_cell.length_a   1.000
_cell.length_b   1.000
_cell.length_c   1.000
_cell.angle_alpha   90.00
_cell.angle_beta   90.00
_cell.angle_gamma   90.00
#
_symmetry.space_group_name_H-M   'P 1'
#
loop_
_entity.id
_entity.type
_entity.pdbx_description
1 polymer ?
#
loop_
_entity_poly.entity_id
_entity_poly.type
_entity_poly.pdbx_seq_one_letter_code
_entity_poly.pdbx_strand_id
1 'polypeptide(L)'
;FKDHLVSWCTKLIGDDEMDRRFMAITDVPGLRHFKKGISHVTQWTNSERKEMQKVFVALLAGAVSAEVLAVVQATIDFIYIAQYQQQTTETLKALRTAYDTFHHCKGVFIDLGVREHFNIPKVHAMFHYFEAIEQKGALDGYNTELAERLHIDFAKEGYRAATGGG
;
A
#
# COMPACT_ATOMS: atom_id res chain seq x y z
N PHE A 1 -2.48 0.76 3.41
CA PHE A 1 -2.04 1.84 2.51
C PHE A 1 -2.06 3.20 3.21
N LYS A 2 -3.21 3.85 3.42
CA LYS A 2 -3.29 5.22 4.00
C LYS A 2 -2.71 5.35 5.41
N ASP A 3 -3.19 4.58 6.39
CA ASP A 3 -2.77 4.71 7.80
C ASP A 3 -1.32 4.26 8.10
N HIS A 4 -0.63 3.78 7.07
CA HIS A 4 0.69 3.18 7.17
C HIS A 4 1.60 3.83 6.14
N LEU A 5 1.66 3.30 4.93
CA LEU A 5 2.58 3.75 3.90
C LEU A 5 2.52 5.26 3.63
N VAL A 6 1.31 5.83 3.50
CA VAL A 6 1.17 7.29 3.30
C VAL A 6 1.68 8.05 4.53
N SER A 7 1.21 7.68 5.73
CA SER A 7 1.69 8.28 6.98
C SER A 7 3.21 8.20 7.15
N TRP A 8 3.85 7.08 6.78
CA TRP A 8 5.30 6.92 6.90
C TRP A 8 6.05 7.83 5.94
N CYS A 9 5.58 7.95 4.70
CA CYS A 9 6.22 8.83 3.72
C CYS A 9 5.96 10.31 4.05
N THR A 10 4.77 10.65 4.58
CA THR A 10 4.47 11.99 5.07
C THR A 10 5.41 12.38 6.21
N LYS A 11 5.73 11.48 7.14
CA LYS A 11 6.74 11.74 8.19
C LYS A 11 8.14 12.01 7.64
N LEU A 12 8.47 11.47 6.47
CA LEU A 12 9.78 11.67 5.84
C LEU A 12 9.89 13.01 5.11
N ILE A 13 8.86 13.39 4.35
CA ILE A 13 8.93 14.57 3.46
C ILE A 13 8.18 15.80 4.01
N GLY A 14 7.33 15.62 5.02
CA GLY A 14 6.47 16.65 5.60
C GLY A 14 5.11 16.80 4.88
N ASP A 15 4.12 17.30 5.62
CA ASP A 15 2.76 17.52 5.11
C ASP A 15 2.73 18.52 3.94
N ASP A 16 3.46 19.64 4.07
CA ASP A 16 3.50 20.70 3.05
C ASP A 16 4.05 20.20 1.70
N GLU A 17 5.10 19.39 1.73
CA GLU A 17 5.69 18.82 0.52
C GLU A 17 4.80 17.72 -0.07
N MET A 18 4.18 16.91 0.79
CA MET A 18 3.19 15.91 0.35
C MET A 18 2.03 16.59 -0.40
N ASP A 19 1.44 17.62 0.20
CA ASP A 19 0.35 18.37 -0.41
C ASP A 19 0.79 19.06 -1.70
N ARG A 20 1.96 19.71 -1.70
CA ARG A 20 2.52 20.35 -2.89
C ARG A 20 2.61 19.37 -4.06
N ARG A 21 3.10 18.17 -3.83
CA ARG A 21 3.25 17.16 -4.88
C ARG A 21 1.91 16.60 -5.34
N PHE A 22 0.94 16.42 -4.43
CA PHE A 22 -0.43 16.04 -4.82
C PHE A 22 -1.10 17.11 -5.69
N MET A 23 -0.88 18.39 -5.38
CA MET A 23 -1.39 19.52 -6.17
C MET A 23 -0.69 19.64 -7.53
N ALA A 24 0.57 19.20 -7.64
CA ALA A 24 1.35 19.27 -8.88
C ALA A 24 1.00 18.18 -9.90
N ILE A 25 0.25 17.14 -9.52
CA ILE A 25 -0.19 16.09 -10.45
C ILE A 25 -1.08 16.71 -11.52
N THR A 26 -0.73 16.51 -12.79
CA THR A 26 -1.53 16.98 -13.92
C THR A 26 -2.95 16.43 -13.88
N ASP A 27 -3.92 17.29 -14.15
CA ASP A 27 -5.33 16.90 -14.28
C ASP A 27 -5.50 16.09 -15.58
N VAL A 28 -5.60 14.77 -15.44
CA VAL A 28 -5.75 13.83 -16.56
C VAL A 28 -7.10 13.13 -16.44
N PRO A 29 -7.88 13.00 -17.53
CA PRO A 29 -9.14 12.25 -17.51
C PRO A 29 -8.96 10.84 -16.94
N GLY A 30 -9.78 10.47 -15.95
CA GLY A 30 -9.73 9.15 -15.31
C GLY A 30 -8.77 9.04 -14.12
N LEU A 31 -8.10 10.14 -13.74
CA LEU A 31 -7.32 10.25 -12.52
C LEU A 31 -7.86 11.36 -11.63
N ARG A 32 -8.01 11.09 -10.32
CA ARG A 32 -8.46 12.14 -9.40
C ARG A 32 -7.36 13.15 -9.12
N HIS A 33 -7.66 14.42 -9.38
CA HIS A 33 -6.78 15.54 -9.06
C HIS A 33 -7.06 16.11 -7.65
N PHE A 34 -6.02 16.20 -6.82
CA PHE A 34 -6.09 16.64 -5.41
C PHE A 34 -5.71 18.14 -5.28
N LYS A 35 -6.62 19.03 -5.71
CA LYS A 35 -6.40 20.49 -5.81
C LYS A 35 -5.93 21.21 -4.53
N LYS A 36 -6.20 20.63 -3.35
CA LYS A 36 -5.85 21.21 -2.04
C LYS A 36 -4.91 20.29 -1.25
N GLY A 37 -4.22 19.37 -1.93
CA GLY A 37 -3.49 18.30 -1.27
C GLY A 37 -4.43 17.31 -0.57
N ILE A 38 -3.88 16.59 0.40
CA ILE A 38 -4.52 15.50 1.13
C ILE A 38 -4.60 15.75 2.64
N SER A 39 -3.85 16.69 3.20
CA SER A 39 -3.80 16.93 4.67
C SER A 39 -5.15 17.34 5.26
N HIS A 40 -6.02 17.97 4.46
CA HIS A 40 -7.37 18.38 4.89
C HIS A 40 -8.41 17.24 4.86
N VAL A 41 -8.08 16.09 4.29
CA VAL A 41 -9.03 14.99 4.10
C VAL A 41 -9.05 14.09 5.34
N THR A 42 -10.09 14.26 6.16
CA THR A 42 -10.27 13.48 7.40
C THR A 42 -10.95 12.14 7.14
N GLN A 43 -11.88 12.09 6.19
CA GLN A 43 -12.62 10.88 5.80
C GLN A 43 -12.26 10.47 4.37
N TRP A 44 -11.83 9.23 4.21
CA TRP A 44 -11.37 8.70 2.92
C TRP A 44 -12.30 7.61 2.42
N THR A 45 -12.89 7.81 1.26
CA THR A 45 -13.65 6.79 0.53
C THR A 45 -12.71 5.73 -0.09
N ASN A 46 -13.26 4.57 -0.40
CA ASN A 46 -12.50 3.51 -1.07
C ASN A 46 -12.00 3.93 -2.46
N SER A 47 -12.79 4.71 -3.20
CA SER A 47 -12.38 5.25 -4.49
C SER A 47 -11.20 6.21 -4.36
N GLU A 48 -11.24 7.14 -3.40
CA GLU A 48 -10.12 8.06 -3.14
C GLU A 48 -8.82 7.34 -2.79
N ARG A 49 -8.90 6.27 -1.99
CA ARG A 49 -7.73 5.46 -1.64
C ARG A 49 -7.14 4.78 -2.88
N LYS A 50 -7.97 4.27 -3.79
CA LYS A 50 -7.53 3.66 -5.05
C LYS A 50 -6.88 4.69 -5.96
N GLU A 51 -7.45 5.89 -6.09
CA GLU A 51 -6.85 6.96 -6.89
C GLU A 51 -5.50 7.41 -6.32
N MET A 52 -5.39 7.48 -4.99
CA MET A 52 -4.12 7.78 -4.33
C MET A 52 -3.05 6.74 -4.64
N GLN A 53 -3.39 5.44 -4.62
CA GLN A 53 -2.44 4.35 -4.96
C GLN A 53 -1.83 4.51 -6.35
N LYS A 54 -2.61 4.94 -7.34
CA LYS A 54 -2.17 5.09 -8.74
C LYS A 54 -1.03 6.09 -8.91
N VAL A 55 -1.00 7.14 -8.08
CA VAL A 55 -0.08 8.27 -8.25
C VAL A 55 1.06 8.29 -7.23
N PHE A 56 0.94 7.51 -6.16
CA PHE A 56 1.79 7.67 -4.99
C PHE A 56 3.27 7.38 -5.25
N VAL A 57 3.60 6.41 -6.10
CA VAL A 57 5.01 6.13 -6.47
C VAL A 57 5.61 7.33 -7.20
N ALA A 58 4.92 7.83 -8.24
CA ALA A 58 5.37 8.97 -9.02
C ALA A 58 5.49 10.23 -8.14
N LEU A 59 4.56 10.40 -7.20
CA LEU A 59 4.58 11.50 -6.26
C LEU A 59 5.87 11.50 -5.42
N LEU A 60 6.30 10.34 -4.93
CA LEU A 60 7.49 10.25 -4.08
C LEU A 60 8.82 10.23 -4.84
N ALA A 61 8.79 10.07 -6.16
CA ALA A 61 10.00 10.10 -6.98
C ALA A 61 10.77 11.43 -6.77
N GLY A 62 12.05 11.32 -6.42
CA GLY A 62 12.91 12.47 -6.10
C GLY A 62 12.60 13.17 -4.77
N ALA A 63 11.63 12.69 -3.97
CA ALA A 63 11.33 13.20 -2.63
C ALA A 63 12.00 12.36 -1.52
N VAL A 64 12.20 11.07 -1.79
CA VAL A 64 12.69 10.08 -0.84
C VAL A 64 13.85 9.30 -1.44
N SER A 65 14.57 8.53 -0.62
CA SER A 65 15.64 7.65 -1.09
C SER A 65 15.10 6.57 -2.03
N ALA A 66 15.97 6.03 -2.89
CA ALA A 66 15.61 4.93 -3.79
C ALA A 66 15.09 3.70 -3.03
N GLU A 67 15.61 3.44 -1.83
CA GLU A 67 15.17 2.33 -0.99
C GLU A 67 13.76 2.54 -0.42
N VAL A 68 13.44 3.75 0.04
CA VAL A 68 12.06 4.10 0.45
C VAL A 68 11.11 3.95 -0.73
N LEU A 69 11.52 4.44 -1.92
CA LEU A 69 10.72 4.33 -3.13
C LEU A 69 10.49 2.86 -3.52
N ALA A 70 11.50 1.99 -3.36
CA ALA A 70 11.37 0.55 -3.59
C ALA A 70 10.33 -0.10 -2.66
N VAL A 71 10.32 0.25 -1.36
CA VAL A 71 9.28 -0.25 -0.43
C VAL A 71 7.89 0.23 -0.83
N VAL A 72 7.76 1.49 -1.25
CA VAL A 72 6.49 2.06 -1.68
C VAL A 72 5.97 1.36 -2.93
N GLN A 73 6.82 1.23 -3.95
CA GLN A 73 6.50 0.55 -5.19
C GLN A 73 6.11 -0.91 -4.91
N ALA A 74 6.94 -1.65 -4.17
CA ALA A 74 6.68 -3.03 -3.80
C ALA A 74 5.34 -3.21 -3.07
N THR A 75 4.99 -2.29 -2.16
CA THR A 75 3.70 -2.33 -1.46
C THR A 75 2.53 -2.11 -2.42
N ILE A 76 2.66 -1.17 -3.35
CA ILE A 76 1.61 -0.84 -4.32
C ILE A 76 1.45 -1.97 -5.33
N ASP A 77 2.54 -2.50 -5.87
CA ASP A 77 2.55 -3.64 -6.77
C ASP A 77 1.90 -4.86 -6.11
N PHE A 78 2.25 -5.16 -4.85
CA PHE A 78 1.61 -6.23 -4.10
C PHE A 78 0.09 -6.04 -4.01
N ILE A 79 -0.36 -4.85 -3.63
CA ILE A 79 -1.79 -4.52 -3.49
C ILE A 79 -2.52 -4.69 -4.83
N TYR A 80 -1.94 -4.25 -5.94
CA TYR A 80 -2.56 -4.34 -7.26
C TYR A 80 -2.59 -5.78 -7.77
N ILE A 81 -1.47 -6.50 -7.71
CA ILE A 81 -1.37 -7.87 -8.22
C ILE A 81 -2.26 -8.79 -7.40
N ALA A 82 -2.31 -8.63 -6.08
CA ALA A 82 -3.14 -9.45 -5.22
C ALA A 82 -4.66 -9.26 -5.45
N GLN A 83 -5.08 -8.20 -6.15
CA GLN A 83 -6.47 -7.98 -6.54
C GLN A 83 -6.86 -8.63 -7.87
N TYR A 84 -5.91 -9.23 -8.60
CA TYR A 84 -6.21 -9.89 -9.87
C TYR A 84 -7.10 -11.12 -9.62
N GLN A 85 -8.20 -11.20 -10.37
CA GLN A 85 -9.18 -12.28 -10.26
C GLN A 85 -8.62 -13.65 -10.68
N GLN A 86 -7.63 -13.61 -11.57
CA GLN A 86 -6.89 -14.77 -12.03
C GLN A 86 -5.41 -14.43 -11.98
N GLN A 87 -4.61 -15.38 -11.48
CA GLN A 87 -3.17 -15.26 -11.43
C GLN A 87 -2.56 -16.15 -12.50
N THR A 88 -1.58 -15.63 -13.22
CA THR A 88 -0.72 -16.41 -14.10
C THR A 88 0.61 -16.67 -13.39
N THR A 89 1.45 -17.54 -13.96
CA THR A 89 2.82 -17.76 -13.47
C THR A 89 3.61 -16.44 -13.37
N GLU A 90 3.42 -15.54 -14.34
CA GLU A 90 4.06 -14.23 -14.37
C GLU A 90 3.57 -13.32 -13.24
N THR A 91 2.25 -13.27 -12.98
CA THR A 91 1.71 -12.43 -11.92
C THR A 91 2.04 -12.98 -10.54
N LEU A 92 2.10 -14.30 -10.36
CA LEU A 92 2.62 -14.93 -9.13
C LEU A 92 4.09 -14.57 -8.89
N LYS A 93 4.93 -14.62 -9.94
CA LYS A 93 6.34 -14.21 -9.85
C LYS A 93 6.48 -12.72 -9.50
N ALA A 94 5.65 -11.87 -10.10
CA ALA A 94 5.62 -10.44 -9.79
C ALA A 94 5.16 -10.18 -8.34
N LEU A 95 4.15 -10.91 -7.86
CA LEU A 95 3.67 -10.82 -6.48
C LEU A 95 4.76 -11.22 -5.48
N ARG A 96 5.47 -12.31 -5.75
CA ARG A 96 6.63 -12.76 -4.95
C ARG A 96 7.74 -11.71 -4.95
N THR A 97 8.07 -11.16 -6.11
CA THR A 97 9.09 -10.11 -6.25
C THR A 97 8.71 -8.88 -5.42
N ALA A 98 7.45 -8.45 -5.46
CA ALA A 98 6.95 -7.34 -4.65
C ALA A 98 7.04 -7.65 -3.15
N TYR A 99 6.62 -8.85 -2.74
CA TYR A 99 6.73 -9.30 -1.34
C TYR A 99 8.19 -9.28 -0.85
N ASP A 100 9.10 -9.91 -1.59
CA ASP A 100 10.51 -10.02 -1.23
C ASP A 100 11.18 -8.63 -1.20
N THR A 101 10.90 -7.77 -2.18
CA THR A 101 11.42 -6.39 -2.22
C THR A 101 10.96 -5.58 -1.03
N PHE A 102 9.68 -5.68 -0.65
CA PHE A 102 9.17 -5.02 0.56
C PHE A 102 9.94 -5.51 1.79
N HIS A 103 10.09 -6.83 1.95
CA HIS A 103 10.74 -7.40 3.13
C HIS A 103 12.24 -7.06 3.20
N HIS A 104 12.92 -6.97 2.06
CA HIS A 104 14.32 -6.60 1.97
C HIS A 104 14.54 -5.12 2.34
N CYS A 105 13.72 -4.21 1.78
CA CYS A 105 13.97 -2.77 1.90
C CYS A 105 13.24 -2.09 3.07
N LYS A 106 12.22 -2.71 3.68
CA LYS A 106 11.40 -2.04 4.72
C LYS A 106 12.20 -1.55 5.93
N GLY A 107 13.38 -2.14 6.19
CA GLY A 107 14.30 -1.74 7.26
C GLY A 107 14.63 -0.24 7.22
N VAL A 108 14.65 0.36 6.04
CA VAL A 108 14.90 1.80 5.85
C VAL A 108 13.98 2.70 6.69
N PHE A 109 12.73 2.31 6.94
CA PHE A 109 11.83 3.11 7.77
C PHE A 109 12.16 3.04 9.27
N ILE A 110 12.89 2.00 9.71
CA ILE A 110 13.45 1.92 11.06
C ILE A 110 14.72 2.77 11.13
N ASP A 111 15.61 2.63 10.14
CA ASP A 111 16.88 3.36 10.09
C ASP A 111 16.67 4.89 10.04
N LEU A 112 15.61 5.32 9.35
CA LEU A 112 15.20 6.73 9.28
C LEU A 112 14.36 7.20 10.49
N GLY A 113 14.17 6.36 11.51
CA GLY A 113 13.42 6.70 12.73
C GLY A 113 11.93 6.91 12.52
N VAL A 114 11.36 6.50 11.38
CA VAL A 114 9.93 6.65 11.08
C VAL A 114 9.10 5.70 11.95
N ARG A 115 9.67 4.54 12.30
CA ARG A 115 9.06 3.48 13.13
C ARG A 115 10.10 2.67 13.89
N GLU A 116 9.67 2.02 14.96
CA GLU A 116 10.51 1.08 15.72
C GLU A 116 10.45 -0.36 15.20
N HIS A 117 9.28 -0.80 14.69
CA HIS A 117 9.08 -2.17 14.21
C HIS A 117 7.94 -2.30 13.19
N PHE A 118 7.88 -3.48 12.56
CA PHE A 118 6.84 -3.89 11.59
C PHE A 118 5.83 -4.91 12.12
N ASN A 119 5.72 -5.08 13.45
CA ASN A 119 4.65 -5.87 14.10
C ASN A 119 3.28 -5.20 13.91
N ILE A 120 2.78 -5.23 12.68
CA ILE A 120 1.55 -4.57 12.24
C ILE A 120 0.65 -5.65 11.65
N PRO A 121 -0.61 -5.77 12.08
CA PRO A 121 -1.53 -6.78 11.56
C PRO A 121 -1.61 -6.80 10.03
N LYS A 122 -1.58 -5.64 9.37
CA LYS A 122 -1.60 -5.53 7.90
C LYS A 122 -0.34 -6.09 7.22
N VAL A 123 0.84 -5.95 7.84
CA VAL A 123 2.09 -6.54 7.30
C VAL A 123 2.11 -8.04 7.51
N HIS A 124 1.60 -8.53 8.65
CA HIS A 124 1.44 -9.96 8.87
C HIS A 124 0.40 -10.57 7.91
N ALA A 125 -0.74 -9.89 7.69
CA ALA A 125 -1.75 -10.31 6.74
C ALA A 125 -1.21 -10.40 5.31
N MET A 126 -0.28 -9.51 4.92
CA MET A 126 0.39 -9.57 3.61
C MET A 126 1.08 -10.91 3.35
N PHE A 127 1.70 -11.51 4.37
CA PHE A 127 2.28 -12.86 4.28
C PHE A 127 1.20 -13.93 4.07
N HIS A 128 0.11 -13.90 4.85
CA HIS A 128 -1.00 -14.85 4.68
C HIS A 128 -1.65 -14.75 3.30
N TYR A 129 -1.78 -13.54 2.74
CA TYR A 129 -2.28 -13.39 1.37
C TYR A 129 -1.30 -13.94 0.36
N PHE A 130 0.00 -13.66 0.54
CA PHE A 130 1.03 -14.19 -0.32
C PHE A 130 0.97 -15.72 -0.38
N GLU A 131 0.96 -16.40 0.77
CA GLU A 131 0.85 -17.86 0.84
C GLU A 131 -0.46 -18.37 0.23
N ALA A 132 -1.60 -17.74 0.55
CA ALA A 132 -2.89 -18.16 0.03
C ALA A 132 -2.98 -17.99 -1.50
N ILE A 133 -2.42 -16.91 -2.06
CA ILE A 133 -2.39 -16.67 -3.51
C ILE A 133 -1.45 -17.65 -4.19
N GLU A 134 -0.29 -17.93 -3.62
CA GLU A 134 0.66 -18.88 -4.20
C GLU A 134 0.10 -20.32 -4.22
N GLN A 135 -0.51 -20.76 -3.11
CA GLN A 135 -1.10 -22.09 -3.02
C GLN A 135 -2.33 -22.25 -3.94
N LYS A 136 -3.16 -21.21 -4.07
CA LYS A 136 -4.42 -21.27 -4.84
C LYS A 136 -4.28 -20.81 -6.30
N GLY A 137 -3.22 -20.10 -6.65
CA GLY A 137 -2.93 -19.69 -8.03
C GLY A 137 -2.17 -20.76 -8.83
N ALA A 138 -1.51 -21.69 -8.13
CA ALA A 138 -0.90 -22.89 -8.74
C ALA A 138 -1.91 -24.03 -8.99
N LEU A 139 -3.11 -23.96 -8.39
CA LEU A 139 -4.24 -24.86 -8.64
C LEU A 139 -5.34 -24.07 -9.36
N ASP A 140 -5.53 -24.31 -10.65
CA ASP A 140 -6.46 -23.58 -11.50
C ASP A 140 -7.87 -23.35 -10.88
N GLY A 141 -8.30 -22.07 -10.87
CA GLY A 141 -9.70 -21.71 -11.09
C GLY A 141 -10.41 -20.90 -10.00
N TYR A 142 -10.36 -19.58 -10.13
CA TYR A 142 -11.26 -18.55 -9.55
C TYR A 142 -11.31 -18.39 -8.03
N ASN A 143 -10.80 -17.26 -7.54
CA ASN A 143 -10.93 -16.88 -6.13
C ASN A 143 -11.28 -15.39 -5.96
N THR A 144 -12.55 -15.08 -6.22
CA THR A 144 -13.17 -13.78 -5.90
C THR A 144 -13.14 -13.51 -4.39
N GLU A 145 -13.32 -14.52 -3.55
CA GLU A 145 -13.40 -14.38 -2.09
C GLU A 145 -12.11 -13.84 -1.47
N LEU A 146 -10.94 -14.25 -1.96
CA LEU A 146 -9.65 -13.76 -1.49
C LEU A 146 -9.41 -12.31 -1.94
N ALA A 147 -9.75 -12.00 -3.19
CA ALA A 147 -9.70 -10.63 -3.69
C ALA A 147 -10.67 -9.70 -2.95
N GLU A 148 -11.86 -10.20 -2.57
CA GLU A 148 -12.85 -9.48 -1.76
C GLU A 148 -12.38 -9.29 -0.31
N ARG A 149 -11.83 -10.34 0.31
CA ARG A 149 -11.28 -10.26 1.67
C ARG A 149 -10.10 -9.30 1.74
N LEU A 150 -9.24 -9.31 0.73
CA LEU A 150 -8.14 -8.37 0.58
C LEU A 150 -8.66 -6.94 0.39
N HIS A 151 -9.66 -6.74 -0.48
CA HIS A 151 -10.34 -5.43 -0.59
C HIS A 151 -10.87 -4.96 0.76
N ILE A 152 -11.54 -5.83 1.54
CA ILE A 152 -12.09 -5.49 2.85
C ILE A 152 -11.00 -5.16 3.85
N ASP A 153 -9.92 -5.93 3.95
CA ASP A 153 -8.88 -5.74 4.97
C ASP A 153 -7.97 -4.52 4.67
N PHE A 154 -7.80 -4.17 3.39
CA PHE A 154 -7.13 -2.93 2.98
C PHE A 154 -8.06 -1.71 2.98
N ALA A 155 -9.38 -1.90 2.84
CA ALA A 155 -10.38 -0.83 2.91
C ALA A 155 -10.88 -0.54 4.34
N LYS A 156 -11.05 -1.54 5.21
CA LYS A 156 -11.49 -1.36 6.58
C LYS A 156 -10.35 -0.76 7.41
N GLU A 157 -10.68 0.35 8.07
CA GLU A 157 -9.94 0.83 9.21
C GLU A 157 -10.12 -0.19 10.33
N GLY A 158 -9.00 -0.64 10.91
CA GLY A 158 -9.03 -1.62 11.98
C GLY A 158 -9.62 -1.00 13.24
N TYR A 159 -10.94 -1.09 13.41
CA TYR A 159 -11.53 -0.98 14.73
C TYR A 159 -11.19 -2.28 15.48
N ARG A 160 -10.10 -2.25 16.26
CA ARG A 160 -9.80 -3.17 17.37
C ARG A 160 -8.47 -2.77 18.05
N ALA A 161 -8.55 -1.74 18.88
CA ALA A 161 -7.68 -1.57 20.03
C ALA A 161 -8.57 -1.27 21.23
N ALA A 162 -9.03 -2.34 21.90
CA ALA A 162 -9.49 -2.40 23.30
C ALA A 162 -10.40 -3.63 23.45
N THR A 163 -9.82 -4.78 23.77
CA THR A 163 -10.48 -5.78 24.63
C THR A 163 -9.38 -6.59 25.31
N GLY A 164 -9.47 -6.63 26.64
CA GLY A 164 -8.45 -7.08 27.57
C GLY A 164 -8.27 -5.95 28.59
N GLY A 165 -9.06 -5.85 29.66
CA GLY A 165 -9.51 -6.91 30.54
C GLY A 165 -8.81 -6.70 31.87
N GLY A 166 -9.52 -6.11 32.82
CA GLY A 166 -9.10 -5.77 34.17
C GLY A 166 -10.25 -5.04 34.85
#